data_AF-A0A960UA34-F1
#
_entry.id   AF-A0A960UA34-F1
#
_cell.length_a   1.000
_cell.length_b   1.000
_cell.length_c   1.000
_cell.angle_alpha   90.00
_cell.angle_beta   90.00
_cell.angle_gamma   90.00
#
_symmetry.space_group_name_H-M   'P 1'
#
loop_
_entity.id
_entity.type
_entity.pdbx_description
1 polymer ?
#
loop_
_entity_poly.entity_id
_entity_poly.type
_entity_poly.pdbx_seq_one_letter_code
_entity_poly.pdbx_strand_id
1 'polypeptide(L)'
;RGYNVHFPIDKIWINMKSISVTKNTGEVYVLNQNPFTFDLLSLRDSAVLLVGNDLLPKGEYLYFKIQLNDGNSIELEYESKPLTITNEYTRSFQIPGPFNLRGGRVTEIILDFDPNLSVYNTLDSGYVMEPTLKVVSILSMTAEQDLRVQNALGEYANTVIKEAEIIFEGRVNSIGCELSNNVRGNQVIYSILSIKVEDTLRGDSSNIEYFPLKMIGGKCQGKVLHVTSMPEFKLNETSIYFLKKYGERYSTVYGDMGKINL
;
A
#
# COMPACT_ATOMS: atom_id res chain seq x y z
N ARG A 1 25.94 -29.06 -15.12
CA ARG A 1 25.61 -28.03 -16.13
C ARG A 1 24.08 -27.96 -16.19
N GLY A 2 23.48 -27.02 -15.48
CA GLY A 2 22.02 -26.83 -15.48
C GLY A 2 21.59 -26.27 -16.83
N TYR A 3 20.51 -26.80 -17.39
CA TYR A 3 19.85 -26.21 -18.55
C TYR A 3 18.96 -25.08 -18.04
N ASN A 4 19.18 -23.85 -18.53
CA ASN A 4 18.19 -22.77 -18.37
C ASN A 4 17.01 -23.08 -19.29
N VAL A 5 16.16 -24.01 -18.86
CA VAL A 5 14.85 -24.19 -19.48
C VAL A 5 13.95 -23.13 -18.86
N HIS A 6 13.71 -22.05 -19.60
CA HIS A 6 12.68 -21.06 -19.27
C HIS A 6 11.32 -21.75 -19.45
N PHE A 7 10.85 -22.40 -18.39
CA PHE A 7 9.43 -22.69 -18.28
C PHE A 7 8.74 -21.37 -17.92
N PRO A 8 7.63 -20.99 -18.59
CA PRO A 8 6.83 -19.87 -18.14
C PRO A 8 6.34 -20.19 -16.73
N ILE A 9 6.82 -19.43 -15.75
CA ILE A 9 6.33 -19.50 -14.37
C ILE A 9 5.12 -18.59 -14.30
N ASP A 10 3.96 -19.16 -13.99
CA ASP A 10 2.70 -18.43 -13.91
C ASP A 10 2.57 -17.69 -12.58
N LYS A 11 2.94 -18.36 -11.47
CA LYS A 11 2.96 -17.78 -10.11
C LYS A 11 4.09 -18.32 -9.25
N ILE A 12 4.49 -17.55 -8.26
CA ILE A 12 5.43 -17.96 -7.21
C ILE A 12 4.78 -17.72 -5.85
N TRP A 13 4.26 -18.77 -5.24
CA TRP A 13 3.58 -18.69 -3.95
C TRP A 13 4.58 -18.70 -2.80
N ILE A 14 4.66 -17.58 -2.08
CA ILE A 14 5.50 -17.38 -0.91
C ILE A 14 4.65 -17.41 0.35
N ASN A 15 4.94 -18.32 1.26
CA ASN A 15 4.31 -18.42 2.57
C ASN A 15 5.11 -17.60 3.58
N MET A 16 4.69 -16.36 3.78
CA MET A 16 5.30 -15.45 4.74
C MET A 16 4.88 -15.81 6.17
N LYS A 17 5.85 -15.86 7.08
CA LYS A 17 5.63 -15.89 8.52
C LYS A 17 5.55 -14.49 9.11
N SER A 18 6.52 -13.63 8.79
CA SER A 18 6.60 -12.27 9.31
C SER A 18 7.48 -11.40 8.42
N ILE A 19 7.33 -10.09 8.53
CA ILE A 19 8.22 -9.10 7.92
C ILE A 19 8.73 -8.12 8.98
N SER A 20 10.01 -7.80 8.89
CA SER A 20 10.70 -6.84 9.76
C SER A 20 11.64 -5.95 8.95
N VAL A 21 12.05 -4.82 9.51
CA VAL A 21 13.01 -3.90 8.92
C VAL A 21 14.15 -3.66 9.89
N THR A 22 15.38 -3.61 9.38
CA THR A 22 16.58 -3.33 10.18
C THR A 22 17.12 -1.96 9.85
N LYS A 23 17.28 -1.13 10.89
CA LYS A 23 17.84 0.22 10.78
C LYS A 23 19.36 0.18 10.61
N ASN A 24 19.97 1.24 10.09
CA ASN A 24 21.44 1.34 9.96
C ASN A 24 22.18 1.23 11.31
N THR A 25 21.50 1.50 12.42
CA THR A 25 21.97 1.32 13.81
C THR A 25 21.95 -0.14 14.28
N GLY A 26 21.36 -1.05 13.52
CA GLY A 26 21.17 -2.46 13.89
C GLY A 26 19.85 -2.74 14.63
N GLU A 27 19.08 -1.72 14.99
CA GLU A 27 17.75 -1.87 15.59
C GLU A 27 16.79 -2.57 14.61
N VAL A 28 15.97 -3.50 15.12
CA VAL A 28 15.01 -4.28 14.33
C VAL A 28 13.59 -3.93 14.75
N TYR A 29 12.75 -3.59 13.76
CA TYR A 29 11.33 -3.34 13.96
C TYR A 29 10.53 -4.39 13.23
N VAL A 30 9.59 -5.03 13.92
CA VAL A 30 8.65 -5.96 13.31
C VAL A 30 7.48 -5.18 12.76
N LEU A 31 7.06 -5.52 11.55
CA LEU A 31 6.07 -4.75 10.79
C LEU A 31 4.76 -5.54 10.68
N ASN A 32 4.88 -6.84 10.51
CA ASN A 32 3.74 -7.76 10.52
C ASN A 32 4.21 -9.15 10.97
N GLN A 33 3.47 -9.77 11.90
CA GLN A 33 3.69 -11.14 12.36
C GLN A 33 2.57 -12.10 11.96
N ASN A 34 1.54 -11.61 11.27
CA ASN A 34 0.44 -12.44 10.79
C ASN A 34 0.89 -13.15 9.52
N PRO A 35 0.95 -14.49 9.53
CA PRO A 35 1.33 -15.24 8.35
C PRO A 35 0.33 -15.05 7.22
N PHE A 36 0.82 -14.92 5.98
CA PHE A 36 -0.02 -14.92 4.79
C PHE A 36 0.74 -15.48 3.58
N THR A 37 0.00 -15.98 2.60
CA THR A 37 0.55 -16.44 1.33
C THR A 37 0.29 -15.42 0.24
N PHE A 38 1.29 -15.13 -0.58
CA PHE A 38 1.17 -14.22 -1.71
C PHE A 38 1.93 -14.70 -2.93
N ASP A 39 1.51 -14.24 -4.09
CA ASP A 39 2.23 -14.49 -5.35
C ASP A 39 3.34 -13.44 -5.49
N LEU A 40 4.60 -13.85 -5.43
CA LEU A 40 5.75 -12.97 -5.61
C LEU A 40 5.81 -12.37 -7.01
N LEU A 41 5.22 -13.01 -8.02
CA LEU A 41 5.15 -12.44 -9.38
C LEU A 41 4.18 -11.27 -9.47
N SER A 42 3.19 -11.20 -8.57
CA SER A 42 2.37 -10.00 -8.42
C SER A 42 3.17 -8.78 -7.98
N LEU A 43 4.40 -8.96 -7.49
CA LEU A 43 5.32 -7.86 -7.14
C LEU A 43 6.16 -7.38 -8.33
N ARG A 44 5.99 -7.96 -9.53
CA ARG A 44 6.59 -7.42 -10.75
C ARG A 44 5.98 -6.04 -11.07
N ASP A 45 6.74 -5.22 -11.79
CA ASP A 45 6.28 -3.93 -12.29
C ASP A 45 5.83 -2.94 -11.20
N SER A 46 6.63 -2.79 -10.14
CA SER A 46 6.39 -1.79 -9.09
C SER A 46 5.14 -2.07 -8.25
N ALA A 47 4.90 -3.34 -7.92
CA ALA A 47 3.80 -3.68 -7.04
C ALA A 47 4.12 -3.47 -5.56
N VAL A 48 3.03 -3.35 -4.80
CA VAL A 48 3.00 -2.85 -3.44
C VAL A 48 3.06 -3.99 -2.42
N LEU A 49 3.99 -3.88 -1.48
CA LEU A 49 3.94 -4.59 -0.22
C LEU A 49 3.60 -3.61 0.90
N LEU A 50 2.43 -3.79 1.54
CA LEU A 50 2.05 -3.01 2.71
C LEU A 50 2.79 -3.53 3.94
N VAL A 51 3.55 -2.65 4.58
CA VAL A 51 4.50 -3.05 5.60
C VAL A 51 4.09 -2.45 6.94
N GLY A 52 3.05 -3.08 7.51
CA GLY A 52 2.65 -2.91 8.91
C GLY A 52 1.90 -1.64 9.24
N ASN A 53 1.33 -1.62 10.45
CA ASN A 53 0.71 -0.45 11.09
C ASN A 53 1.48 -0.02 12.35
N ASP A 54 2.66 -0.59 12.57
CA ASP A 54 3.49 -0.30 13.72
C ASP A 54 4.24 1.02 13.52
N LEU A 55 4.43 1.76 14.61
CA LEU A 55 5.10 3.04 14.56
C LEU A 55 6.59 2.83 14.28
N LEU A 56 7.05 3.31 13.13
CA LEU A 56 8.46 3.31 12.77
C LEU A 56 9.10 4.67 13.05
N PRO A 57 10.31 4.69 13.61
CA PRO A 57 11.06 5.93 13.71
C PRO A 57 11.56 6.37 12.34
N LYS A 58 11.69 7.69 12.16
CA LYS A 58 12.41 8.26 11.02
C LYS A 58 13.86 7.78 11.01
N GLY A 59 14.40 7.51 9.82
CA GLY A 59 15.83 7.23 9.66
C GLY A 59 16.17 6.42 8.42
N GLU A 60 17.43 6.01 8.35
CA GLU A 60 17.98 5.15 7.30
C GLU A 60 17.96 3.68 7.73
N TYR A 61 17.57 2.82 6.81
CA TYR A 61 17.39 1.39 7.01
C TYR A 61 18.18 0.59 5.98
N LEU A 62 18.65 -0.58 6.41
CA LEU A 62 19.58 -1.44 5.65
C LEU A 62 18.86 -2.43 4.76
N TYR A 63 17.82 -3.08 5.27
CA TYR A 63 17.06 -4.09 4.54
C TYR A 63 15.71 -4.36 5.20
N PHE A 64 14.76 -4.83 4.40
CA PHE A 64 13.62 -5.58 4.91
C PHE A 64 13.99 -7.06 4.97
N LYS A 65 13.47 -7.78 5.95
CA LYS A 65 13.63 -9.22 6.10
C LYS A 65 12.25 -9.88 6.11
N ILE A 66 12.03 -10.78 5.17
CA ILE A 66 10.82 -11.60 5.10
C ILE A 66 11.17 -12.99 5.64
N GLN A 67 10.60 -13.33 6.78
CA GLN A 67 10.69 -14.67 7.36
C GLN A 67 9.61 -15.55 6.74
N LEU A 68 9.97 -16.77 6.38
CA LEU A 68 9.12 -17.70 5.64
C LEU A 68 8.70 -18.89 6.50
N ASN A 69 7.53 -19.42 6.18
CA ASN A 69 7.10 -20.75 6.55
C ASN A 69 7.51 -21.76 5.46
N ASP A 70 7.28 -23.04 5.74
CA ASP A 70 7.37 -24.09 4.74
C ASP A 70 6.19 -24.01 3.74
N GLY A 71 6.25 -24.80 2.66
CA GLY A 71 5.17 -24.89 1.68
C GLY A 71 5.18 -23.81 0.60
N ASN A 72 6.34 -23.18 0.34
CA ASN A 72 6.52 -22.32 -0.83
C ASN A 72 6.45 -23.18 -2.10
N SER A 73 5.86 -22.63 -3.16
CA SER A 73 5.67 -23.37 -4.41
C SER A 73 5.71 -22.46 -5.62
N ILE A 74 5.91 -23.05 -6.79
CA ILE A 74 5.67 -22.39 -8.07
C ILE A 74 4.46 -23.03 -8.74
N GLU A 75 3.73 -22.23 -9.49
CA GLU A 75 2.65 -22.66 -10.38
C GLU A 75 3.14 -22.54 -11.81
N LEU A 76 3.03 -23.65 -12.53
CA LEU A 76 3.24 -23.78 -13.96
C LEU A 76 1.88 -24.09 -14.60
N GLU A 77 1.81 -23.97 -15.93
CA GLU A 77 0.56 -24.06 -16.72
C GLU A 77 -0.37 -25.23 -16.33
N TYR A 78 0.17 -26.38 -15.93
CA TYR A 78 -0.60 -27.57 -15.57
C TYR A 78 -0.27 -28.18 -14.22
N GLU A 79 0.67 -27.61 -13.46
CA GLU A 79 1.11 -28.22 -12.21
C GLU A 79 1.71 -27.24 -11.20
N SER A 80 1.59 -27.58 -9.92
CA SER A 80 2.30 -26.91 -8.85
C SER A 80 3.48 -27.76 -8.39
N LYS A 81 4.65 -27.13 -8.21
CA LYS A 81 5.87 -27.78 -7.73
C LYS A 81 6.38 -27.11 -6.46
N PRO A 82 6.99 -27.86 -5.53
CA PRO A 82 7.63 -27.28 -4.37
C PRO A 82 8.77 -26.35 -4.80
N LEU A 83 8.93 -25.24 -4.08
CA LEU A 83 9.99 -24.27 -4.29
C LEU A 83 10.94 -24.28 -3.10
N THR A 84 12.20 -24.58 -3.36
CA THR A 84 13.27 -24.40 -2.38
C THR A 84 13.78 -22.97 -2.46
N ILE A 85 13.87 -22.26 -1.33
CA ILE A 85 14.38 -20.89 -1.32
C ILE A 85 15.77 -20.94 -0.69
N THR A 86 16.79 -20.65 -1.48
CA THR A 86 18.19 -20.75 -1.08
C THR A 86 18.57 -19.54 -0.24
N ASN A 87 18.55 -19.75 1.07
CA ASN A 87 19.31 -18.99 2.06
C ASN A 87 19.71 -20.02 3.10
N GLU A 88 20.97 -20.45 3.05
CA GLU A 88 21.44 -21.74 3.59
C GLU A 88 21.15 -21.99 5.08
N TYR A 89 20.70 -20.99 5.86
CA TYR A 89 20.48 -21.16 7.30
C TYR A 89 19.23 -20.50 7.92
N THR A 90 18.39 -19.76 7.18
CA THR A 90 17.42 -18.87 7.87
C THR A 90 15.97 -18.85 7.41
N ARG A 91 15.53 -19.67 6.44
CA ARG A 91 14.12 -19.66 5.94
C ARG A 91 13.62 -18.23 5.72
N SER A 92 14.46 -17.37 5.17
CA SER A 92 14.17 -15.95 5.03
C SER A 92 14.89 -15.40 3.81
N PHE A 93 14.41 -14.29 3.27
CA PHE A 93 15.19 -13.49 2.35
C PHE A 93 15.18 -12.04 2.77
N GLN A 94 16.20 -11.32 2.33
CA GLN A 94 16.36 -9.89 2.57
C GLN A 94 16.10 -9.13 1.28
N ILE A 95 15.47 -7.97 1.44
CA ILE A 95 15.32 -6.98 0.39
C ILE A 95 16.30 -5.86 0.76
N PRO A 96 17.47 -5.80 0.10
CA PRO A 96 18.51 -4.85 0.47
C PRO A 96 18.08 -3.40 0.15
N GLY A 97 18.52 -2.49 1.01
CA GLY A 97 18.52 -1.04 0.79
C GLY A 97 19.89 -0.54 0.29
N PRO A 98 20.34 0.66 0.72
CA PRO A 98 19.76 1.49 1.79
C PRO A 98 18.51 2.27 1.35
N PHE A 99 17.66 2.62 2.31
CA PHE A 99 16.50 3.48 2.08
C PHE A 99 16.16 4.30 3.33
N ASN A 100 15.44 5.41 3.14
CA ASN A 100 15.01 6.28 4.22
C ASN A 100 13.51 6.14 4.45
N LEU A 101 13.11 5.98 5.72
CA LEU A 101 11.70 6.09 6.13
C LEU A 101 11.49 7.43 6.83
N ARG A 102 10.38 8.09 6.52
CA ARG A 102 9.99 9.35 7.19
C ARG A 102 9.41 9.13 8.59
N GLY A 103 9.04 7.89 8.89
CA GLY A 103 8.50 7.43 10.18
C GLY A 103 7.01 7.08 10.10
N GLY A 104 6.31 7.14 11.23
CA GLY A 104 4.86 6.90 11.28
C GLY A 104 4.46 5.44 11.13
N ARG A 105 3.15 5.20 11.01
CA ARG A 105 2.56 3.85 10.93
C ARG A 105 2.27 3.35 9.53
N VAL A 106 2.35 4.22 8.53
CA VAL A 106 2.13 3.84 7.13
C VAL A 106 3.47 3.76 6.44
N THR A 107 3.80 2.57 5.93
CA THR A 107 4.94 2.34 5.04
C THR A 107 4.51 1.40 3.93
N GLU A 108 4.68 1.85 2.70
CA GLU A 108 4.43 1.09 1.49
C GLU A 108 5.73 0.97 0.71
N ILE A 109 6.10 -0.26 0.36
CA ILE A 109 7.31 -0.53 -0.40
C ILE A 109 6.90 -0.98 -1.79
N ILE A 110 7.51 -0.36 -2.77
CA ILE A 110 7.36 -0.71 -4.17
C ILE A 110 8.61 -1.49 -4.56
N LEU A 111 8.41 -2.72 -5.03
CA LEU A 111 9.48 -3.68 -5.30
C LEU A 111 9.56 -4.01 -6.79
N ASP A 112 10.76 -4.41 -7.21
CA ASP A 112 11.02 -5.03 -8.51
C ASP A 112 11.60 -6.43 -8.29
N PHE A 113 11.00 -7.41 -8.95
CA PHE A 113 11.37 -8.82 -8.87
C PHE A 113 11.58 -9.39 -10.27
N ASP A 114 12.80 -9.85 -10.56
CA ASP A 114 13.09 -10.56 -11.80
C ASP A 114 13.08 -12.09 -11.58
N PRO A 115 12.06 -12.82 -12.06
CA PRO A 115 12.00 -14.29 -11.95
C PRO A 115 13.14 -14.99 -12.70
N ASN A 116 13.62 -14.42 -13.81
CA ASN A 116 14.56 -15.06 -14.72
C ASN A 116 15.97 -15.07 -14.13
N LEU A 117 16.24 -14.13 -13.23
CA LEU A 117 17.47 -14.03 -12.45
C LEU A 117 17.32 -14.64 -11.05
N SER A 118 16.11 -15.04 -10.67
CA SER A 118 15.83 -15.48 -9.30
C SER A 118 15.46 -16.95 -9.19
N VAL A 119 14.88 -17.57 -10.22
CA VAL A 119 14.39 -18.96 -10.15
C VAL A 119 15.15 -19.84 -11.12
N TYR A 120 15.60 -20.98 -10.62
CA TYR A 120 16.42 -21.96 -11.32
C TYR A 120 15.84 -23.35 -11.13
N ASN A 121 15.95 -24.20 -12.14
CA ASN A 121 15.63 -25.63 -12.01
C ASN A 121 16.92 -26.44 -11.92
N THR A 122 17.06 -27.22 -10.86
CA THR A 122 18.23 -28.05 -10.55
C THR A 122 17.84 -29.52 -10.63
N LEU A 123 18.78 -30.37 -11.01
CA LEU A 123 18.53 -31.82 -11.12
C LEU A 123 18.27 -32.47 -9.76
N ASP A 124 18.90 -31.97 -8.70
CA ASP A 124 18.89 -32.59 -7.36
C ASP A 124 17.82 -32.03 -6.43
N SER A 125 17.44 -30.75 -6.59
CA SER A 125 16.53 -30.05 -5.68
C SER A 125 15.28 -29.50 -6.38
N GLY A 126 15.10 -29.80 -7.66
CA GLY A 126 14.02 -29.25 -8.48
C GLY A 126 14.14 -27.73 -8.55
N TYR A 127 13.02 -27.03 -8.36
CA TYR A 127 12.98 -25.58 -8.41
C TYR A 127 13.58 -24.93 -7.16
N VAL A 128 14.53 -24.03 -7.41
CA VAL A 128 15.28 -23.29 -6.42
C VAL A 128 15.15 -21.79 -6.70
N MET A 129 14.98 -20.96 -5.67
CA MET A 129 14.92 -19.51 -5.78
C MET A 129 15.98 -18.80 -4.93
N GLU A 130 16.80 -17.98 -5.58
CA GLU A 130 17.63 -16.94 -4.98
C GLU A 130 16.99 -15.58 -5.30
N PRO A 131 16.15 -15.03 -4.41
CA PRO A 131 15.36 -13.84 -4.74
C PRO A 131 16.27 -12.62 -4.93
N THR A 132 16.29 -12.09 -6.15
CA THR A 132 16.89 -10.80 -6.47
C THR A 132 15.79 -9.74 -6.46
N LEU A 133 15.58 -9.12 -5.29
CA LEU A 133 14.59 -8.06 -5.09
C LEU A 133 15.27 -6.70 -4.97
N LYS A 134 14.67 -5.68 -5.56
CA LYS A 134 15.12 -4.29 -5.44
C LYS A 134 13.99 -3.40 -4.93
N VAL A 135 14.32 -2.48 -4.04
CA VAL A 135 13.41 -1.40 -3.67
C VAL A 135 13.43 -0.35 -4.78
N VAL A 136 12.28 -0.12 -5.41
CA VAL A 136 12.09 0.91 -6.44
C VAL A 136 11.79 2.25 -5.76
N SER A 137 10.85 2.23 -4.82
CA SER A 137 10.47 3.42 -4.05
C SER A 137 9.79 3.04 -2.74
N ILE A 138 9.72 4.02 -1.84
CA ILE A 138 9.03 3.89 -0.57
C ILE A 138 8.13 5.11 -0.37
N LEU A 139 6.88 4.83 0.02
CA LEU A 139 5.94 5.82 0.49
C LEU A 139 5.76 5.59 2.00
N SER A 140 5.84 6.65 2.80
CA SER A 140 5.64 6.53 4.24
C SER A 140 5.03 7.78 4.84
N MET A 141 4.33 7.68 5.96
CA MET A 141 3.96 8.87 6.74
C MET A 141 5.17 9.52 7.42
N THR A 142 5.03 10.74 7.91
CA THR A 142 5.90 11.29 8.95
C THR A 142 5.33 11.00 10.35
N ALA A 143 6.14 11.17 11.40
CA ALA A 143 5.66 11.05 12.78
C ALA A 143 4.62 12.14 13.12
N GLU A 144 4.75 13.34 12.55
CA GLU A 144 3.80 14.43 12.74
C GLU A 144 2.46 14.12 12.07
N GLN A 145 2.47 13.60 10.84
CA GLN A 145 1.27 13.14 10.14
C GLN A 145 0.59 12.01 10.94
N ASP A 146 1.34 11.01 11.42
CA ASP A 146 0.79 9.94 12.26
C ASP A 146 0.14 10.51 13.53
N LEU A 147 0.81 11.42 14.25
CA LEU A 147 0.25 12.03 15.45
C LEU A 147 -1.06 12.76 15.17
N ARG A 148 -1.18 13.45 14.02
CA ARG A 148 -2.43 14.11 13.60
C ARG A 148 -3.55 13.09 13.39
N VAL A 149 -3.25 11.99 12.73
CA VAL A 149 -4.20 10.88 12.49
C VAL A 149 -4.63 10.26 13.83
N GLN A 150 -3.69 9.98 14.73
CA GLN A 150 -4.01 9.42 16.06
C GLN A 150 -4.86 10.38 16.90
N ASN A 151 -4.55 11.68 16.91
CA ASN A 151 -5.33 12.66 17.66
C ASN A 151 -6.76 12.82 17.12
N ALA A 152 -6.95 12.68 15.81
CA ALA A 152 -8.25 12.84 15.19
C ALA A 152 -9.11 11.56 15.26
N LEU A 153 -8.50 10.38 15.16
CA LEU A 153 -9.22 9.10 15.04
C LEU A 153 -9.14 8.21 16.28
N GLY A 154 -8.18 8.43 17.18
CA GLY A 154 -7.95 7.57 18.34
C GLY A 154 -7.83 6.10 17.95
N GLU A 155 -8.65 5.25 18.59
CA GLU A 155 -8.67 3.81 18.33
C GLU A 155 -9.04 3.41 16.89
N TYR A 156 -9.73 4.29 16.14
CA TYR A 156 -10.13 4.02 14.77
C TYR A 156 -9.00 4.22 13.75
N ALA A 157 -7.87 4.83 14.15
CA ALA A 157 -6.79 5.17 13.23
C ALA A 157 -6.28 3.95 12.42
N ASN A 158 -5.98 2.85 13.11
CA ASN A 158 -5.50 1.63 12.46
C ASN A 158 -6.54 1.01 11.51
N THR A 159 -7.82 1.10 11.86
CA THR A 159 -8.92 0.59 11.03
C THR A 159 -9.06 1.43 9.76
N VAL A 160 -9.04 2.76 9.87
CA VAL A 160 -9.10 3.68 8.73
C VAL A 160 -7.89 3.49 7.80
N ILE A 161 -6.67 3.43 8.36
CA ILE A 161 -5.43 3.19 7.62
C ILE A 161 -5.51 1.86 6.85
N LYS A 162 -5.95 0.79 7.52
CA LYS A 162 -6.02 -0.55 6.93
C LYS A 162 -6.98 -0.61 5.74
N GLU A 163 -8.15 0.02 5.87
CA GLU A 163 -9.21 0.00 4.86
C GLU A 163 -8.94 0.94 3.67
N ALA A 164 -8.08 1.94 3.85
CA ALA A 164 -7.67 2.81 2.78
C ALA A 164 -6.83 2.05 1.74
N GLU A 165 -7.09 2.31 0.46
CA GLU A 165 -6.27 1.86 -0.66
C GLU A 165 -5.26 2.93 -1.06
N ILE A 166 -5.66 4.20 -0.95
CA ILE A 166 -4.82 5.37 -1.21
C ILE A 166 -4.84 6.26 0.02
N ILE A 167 -3.66 6.75 0.39
CA ILE A 167 -3.50 7.76 1.43
C ILE A 167 -2.57 8.85 0.93
N PHE A 168 -3.01 10.10 0.97
CA PHE A 168 -2.17 11.25 0.62
C PHE A 168 -2.54 12.50 1.43
N GLU A 169 -1.56 13.38 1.61
CA GLU A 169 -1.80 14.77 2.00
C GLU A 169 -2.08 15.61 0.75
N GLY A 170 -3.10 16.44 0.80
CA GLY A 170 -3.44 17.29 -0.32
C GLY A 170 -4.25 18.52 0.06
N ARG A 171 -4.32 19.44 -0.90
CA ARG A 171 -5.01 20.73 -0.75
C ARG A 171 -6.19 20.83 -1.70
N VAL A 172 -7.35 21.23 -1.19
CA VAL A 172 -8.54 21.41 -2.04
C VAL A 172 -8.30 22.58 -3.00
N ASN A 173 -8.17 22.25 -4.29
CA ASN A 173 -7.89 23.21 -5.36
C ASN A 173 -9.17 23.82 -5.95
N SER A 174 -10.22 23.01 -6.12
CA SER A 174 -11.53 23.51 -6.57
C SER A 174 -12.67 22.70 -5.98
N ILE A 175 -13.78 23.39 -5.72
CA ILE A 175 -15.05 22.79 -5.30
C ILE A 175 -16.12 23.21 -6.32
N GLY A 176 -16.48 22.28 -7.19
CA GLY A 176 -17.67 22.35 -8.03
C GLY A 176 -18.85 21.63 -7.39
N CYS A 177 -20.01 21.70 -8.04
CA CYS A 177 -21.17 20.92 -7.64
C CYS A 177 -21.95 20.45 -8.85
N GLU A 178 -22.67 19.35 -8.69
CA GLU A 178 -23.64 18.87 -9.66
C GLU A 178 -24.87 18.29 -8.98
N LEU A 179 -25.99 18.29 -9.70
CA LEU A 179 -27.20 17.57 -9.29
C LEU A 179 -27.26 16.27 -10.08
N SER A 180 -27.16 15.13 -9.40
CA SER A 180 -27.18 13.81 -10.02
C SER A 180 -28.09 12.88 -9.25
N ASN A 181 -28.63 11.87 -9.93
CA ASN A 181 -29.41 10.84 -9.26
C ASN A 181 -28.51 9.98 -8.38
N ASN A 182 -28.98 9.67 -7.18
CA ASN A 182 -28.37 8.64 -6.33
C ASN A 182 -28.82 7.25 -6.78
N VAL A 183 -28.36 6.21 -6.08
CA VAL A 183 -28.70 4.80 -6.36
C VAL A 183 -30.21 4.47 -6.26
N ARG A 184 -31.00 5.36 -5.66
CA ARG A 184 -32.47 5.23 -5.54
C ARG A 184 -33.23 6.06 -6.59
N GLY A 185 -32.52 6.72 -7.50
CA GLY A 185 -33.12 7.59 -8.53
C GLY A 185 -33.48 8.99 -8.06
N ASN A 186 -33.18 9.36 -6.80
CA ASN A 186 -33.45 10.70 -6.29
C ASN A 186 -32.32 11.65 -6.67
N GLN A 187 -32.66 12.84 -7.17
CA GLN A 187 -31.70 13.88 -7.47
C GLN A 187 -31.12 14.44 -6.16
N VAL A 188 -29.79 14.37 -6.01
CA VAL A 188 -29.07 14.88 -4.84
C VAL A 188 -27.90 15.74 -5.28
N ILE A 189 -27.44 16.61 -4.38
CA ILE A 189 -26.26 17.44 -4.58
C ILE A 189 -25.01 16.58 -4.39
N TYR A 190 -24.09 16.63 -5.35
CA TYR A 190 -22.73 16.13 -5.22
C TYR A 190 -21.75 17.30 -5.29
N SER A 191 -20.76 17.29 -4.40
CA SER A 191 -19.56 18.11 -4.50
C SER A 191 -18.55 17.43 -5.42
N ILE A 192 -18.02 18.17 -6.40
CA ILE A 192 -16.99 17.73 -7.33
C ILE A 192 -15.70 18.44 -6.98
N LEU A 193 -14.76 17.70 -6.41
CA LEU A 193 -13.53 18.22 -5.86
C LEU A 193 -12.38 17.90 -6.80
N SER A 194 -11.48 18.87 -6.94
CA SER A 194 -10.13 18.63 -7.41
C SER A 194 -9.19 18.91 -6.26
N ILE A 195 -8.46 17.90 -5.81
CA ILE A 195 -7.53 18.01 -4.69
C ILE A 195 -6.12 17.94 -5.26
N LYS A 196 -5.32 18.99 -5.06
CA LYS A 196 -3.91 18.94 -5.43
C LYS A 196 -3.19 18.00 -4.47
N VAL A 197 -2.56 16.96 -5.00
CA VAL A 197 -1.76 16.01 -4.20
C VAL A 197 -0.44 16.68 -3.84
N GLU A 198 -0.15 16.80 -2.54
CA GLU A 198 1.06 17.44 -2.03
C GLU A 198 2.09 16.40 -1.55
N ASP A 199 1.61 15.29 -0.98
CA ASP A 199 2.48 14.20 -0.50
C ASP A 199 1.73 12.86 -0.55
N THR A 200 2.21 11.90 -1.35
CA THR A 200 1.63 10.55 -1.41
C THR A 200 2.23 9.70 -0.29
N LEU A 201 1.35 9.09 0.53
CA LEU A 201 1.73 8.33 1.72
C LEU A 201 1.54 6.83 1.52
N ARG A 202 0.59 6.44 0.66
CA ARG A 202 0.26 5.07 0.29
C ARG A 202 -0.54 5.03 -1.03
N GLY A 203 -0.33 4.01 -1.84
CA GLY A 203 -1.03 3.75 -3.10
C GLY A 203 -0.47 4.60 -4.24
N ASP A 204 -0.86 4.26 -5.47
CA ASP A 204 -0.43 5.01 -6.65
C ASP A 204 -1.32 6.26 -6.87
N SER A 205 -0.95 7.35 -6.22
CA SER A 205 -1.37 8.71 -6.60
C SER A 205 -0.20 9.56 -7.10
N SER A 206 0.97 8.95 -7.28
CA SER A 206 2.23 9.65 -7.58
C SER A 206 2.20 10.39 -8.92
N ASN A 207 1.46 9.86 -9.90
CA ASN A 207 1.26 10.46 -11.22
C ASN A 207 0.01 11.35 -11.30
N ILE A 208 -0.72 11.53 -10.20
CA ILE A 208 -1.97 12.30 -10.14
C ILE A 208 -1.67 13.64 -9.47
N GLU A 209 -1.46 14.69 -10.26
CA GLU A 209 -1.28 16.04 -9.70
C GLU A 209 -2.56 16.54 -9.01
N TYR A 210 -3.72 16.23 -9.60
CA TYR A 210 -5.04 16.63 -9.12
C TYR A 210 -5.95 15.42 -9.00
N PHE A 211 -6.22 14.99 -7.77
CA PHE A 211 -7.08 13.86 -7.49
C PHE A 211 -8.56 14.27 -7.56
N PRO A 212 -9.36 13.67 -8.47
CA PRO A 212 -10.78 13.95 -8.55
C PRO A 212 -11.55 13.19 -7.46
N LEU A 213 -12.37 13.89 -6.69
CA LEU A 213 -13.23 13.28 -5.68
C LEU A 213 -14.66 13.77 -5.81
N LYS A 214 -15.61 12.85 -5.87
CA LYS A 214 -17.05 13.15 -5.94
C LYS A 214 -17.73 12.66 -4.67
N MET A 215 -18.28 13.58 -3.90
CA MET A 215 -18.91 13.27 -2.62
C MET A 215 -20.35 13.77 -2.57
N ILE A 216 -21.22 13.01 -1.92
CA ILE A 216 -22.60 13.45 -1.70
C ILE A 216 -22.63 14.60 -0.67
N GLY A 217 -23.46 15.60 -0.91
CA GLY A 217 -23.57 16.79 -0.07
C GLY A 217 -22.81 17.99 -0.61
N GLY A 218 -22.86 19.09 0.15
CA GLY A 218 -22.26 20.38 -0.19
C GLY A 218 -23.27 21.42 -0.65
N LYS A 219 -22.77 22.46 -1.32
CA LYS A 219 -23.56 23.65 -1.71
C LYS A 219 -23.63 23.78 -3.22
N CYS A 220 -24.84 23.86 -3.78
CA CYS A 220 -25.06 24.04 -5.21
C CYS A 220 -26.19 25.02 -5.49
N GLN A 221 -25.92 26.04 -6.30
CA GLN A 221 -26.92 27.07 -6.69
C GLN A 221 -27.69 27.66 -5.49
N GLY A 222 -26.98 27.93 -4.38
CA GLY A 222 -27.58 28.47 -3.16
C GLY A 222 -28.29 27.45 -2.27
N LYS A 223 -28.53 26.22 -2.73
CA LYS A 223 -29.03 25.10 -1.91
C LYS A 223 -27.88 24.39 -1.22
N VAL A 224 -28.12 23.91 -0.01
CA VAL A 224 -27.13 23.15 0.77
C VAL A 224 -27.73 21.79 1.11
N LEU A 225 -26.97 20.73 0.89
CA LEU A 225 -27.27 19.38 1.35
C LEU A 225 -26.19 18.97 2.35
N HIS A 226 -26.58 18.86 3.61
CA HIS A 226 -25.75 18.23 4.63
C HIS A 226 -26.07 16.74 4.68
N VAL A 227 -25.03 15.91 4.66
CA VAL A 227 -25.15 14.47 4.80
C VAL A 227 -24.38 14.08 6.06
N THR A 228 -25.06 13.47 7.01
CA THR A 228 -24.45 13.02 8.27
C THR A 228 -23.29 12.08 7.98
N SER A 229 -22.20 12.25 8.72
CA SER A 229 -20.98 11.44 8.60
C SER A 229 -20.30 11.53 7.22
N MET A 230 -20.57 12.58 6.44
CA MET A 230 -19.78 12.91 5.25
C MET A 230 -18.86 14.10 5.55
N PRO A 231 -17.63 14.10 5.04
CA PRO A 231 -16.72 15.21 5.24
C PRO A 231 -17.21 16.46 4.50
N GLU A 232 -17.03 17.61 5.14
CA GLU A 232 -17.21 18.90 4.49
C GLU A 232 -15.87 19.40 3.94
N PHE A 233 -15.94 20.14 2.83
CA PHE A 233 -14.76 20.62 2.12
C PHE A 233 -14.74 22.15 2.02
N LYS A 234 -13.54 22.73 2.18
CA LYS A 234 -13.27 24.16 2.07
C LYS A 234 -12.14 24.39 1.09
N LEU A 235 -12.30 25.41 0.24
CA LEU A 235 -11.26 25.79 -0.71
C LEU A 235 -9.95 26.11 0.02
N ASN A 236 -8.82 25.67 -0.53
CA ASN A 236 -7.47 25.82 0.01
C ASN A 236 -7.17 25.12 1.34
N GLU A 237 -8.11 24.34 1.89
CA GLU A 237 -7.81 23.54 3.08
C GLU A 237 -6.85 22.39 2.71
N THR A 238 -5.94 22.09 3.62
CA THR A 238 -5.02 20.95 3.52
C THR A 238 -5.46 19.86 4.49
N SER A 239 -5.44 18.61 4.04
CA SER A 239 -5.88 17.46 4.83
C SER A 239 -5.17 16.19 4.39
N ILE A 240 -5.15 15.18 5.25
CA ILE A 240 -4.81 13.81 4.89
C ILE A 240 -6.09 13.08 4.49
N TYR A 241 -6.11 12.50 3.30
CA TYR A 241 -7.24 11.76 2.75
C TYR A 241 -6.97 10.26 2.79
N PHE A 242 -7.93 9.50 3.31
CA PHE A 242 -7.94 8.05 3.33
C PHE A 242 -9.06 7.59 2.42
N LEU A 243 -8.69 7.05 1.25
CA LEU A 243 -9.63 6.73 0.19
C LEU A 243 -9.66 5.24 -0.10
N LYS A 244 -10.86 4.73 -0.36
CA LYS A 244 -11.11 3.36 -0.79
C LYS A 244 -11.91 3.36 -2.09
N LYS A 245 -11.63 2.41 -2.98
CA LYS A 245 -12.34 2.28 -4.24
C LYS A 245 -13.66 1.55 -4.03
N TYR A 246 -14.74 2.10 -4.59
CA TYR A 246 -16.08 1.52 -4.62
C TYR A 246 -16.57 1.51 -6.07
N GLY A 247 -16.49 0.35 -6.73
CA GLY A 247 -16.69 0.26 -8.18
C GLY A 247 -15.60 1.06 -8.90
N GLU A 248 -15.98 2.02 -9.74
CA GLU A 248 -15.01 2.85 -10.49
C GLU A 248 -14.65 4.18 -9.81
N ARG A 249 -15.05 4.39 -8.54
CA ARG A 249 -14.86 5.69 -7.86
C ARG A 249 -14.22 5.51 -6.49
N TYR A 250 -13.36 6.46 -6.13
CA TYR A 250 -12.87 6.59 -4.76
C TYR A 250 -13.87 7.36 -3.89
N SER A 251 -13.96 6.97 -2.62
CA SER A 251 -14.66 7.70 -1.57
C SER A 251 -13.83 7.64 -0.29
N THR A 252 -14.10 8.56 0.63
CA THR A 252 -13.45 8.54 1.95
C THR A 252 -13.84 7.30 2.74
N VAL A 253 -12.86 6.73 3.43
CA VAL A 253 -13.04 5.59 4.32
C VAL A 253 -13.90 6.02 5.51
N TYR A 254 -14.99 5.29 5.74
CA TYR A 254 -15.97 5.57 6.81
C TYR A 254 -16.48 7.03 6.85
N GLY A 255 -16.58 7.68 5.68
CA GLY A 255 -17.16 9.00 5.59
C GLY A 255 -16.22 10.09 6.12
N ASP A 256 -16.61 10.79 7.20
CA ASP A 256 -15.86 11.90 7.77
C ASP A 256 -14.50 11.49 8.35
N MET A 257 -14.37 10.26 8.85
CA MET A 257 -13.10 9.70 9.33
C MET A 257 -12.01 9.62 8.25
N GLY A 258 -12.40 9.57 6.98
CA GLY A 258 -11.45 9.47 5.87
C GLY A 258 -10.85 10.81 5.42
N LYS A 259 -11.09 11.90 6.16
CA LYS A 259 -10.48 13.22 5.93
C LYS A 259 -10.01 13.81 7.26
N ILE A 260 -8.70 13.98 7.42
CA ILE A 260 -8.10 14.56 8.62
C ILE A 260 -7.51 15.93 8.30
N ASN A 261 -8.09 16.98 8.86
CA ASN A 261 -7.60 18.35 8.64
C ASN A 261 -6.24 18.55 9.34
N LEU A 262 -5.34 19.29 8.69
CA LEU A 262 -4.00 19.63 9.22
C LEU A 262 -3.96 20.99 9.89
#